data_AF-M3HDZ3-F1
#
_entry.id   AF-M3HDZ3-F1
#
_cell.length_a   1.000
_cell.length_b   1.000
_cell.length_c   1.000
_cell.angle_alpha   90.00
_cell.angle_beta   90.00
_cell.angle_gamma   90.00
#
_symmetry.space_group_name_H-M   'P 1'
#
loop_
_entity.id
_entity.type
_entity.pdbx_description
1 polymer ?
#
loop_
_entity_poly.entity_id
_entity_poly.type
_entity_poly.pdbx_seq_one_letter_code
_entity_poly.pdbx_strand_id
1 'polypeptide(L)'
;NHRIFLTSNNCYSPELSDTWGYYFRKDPFVSFQPSGFRGYPDCNFSRETYHNSLVRVYNDTIARNANDRGGSFTNSNIQSMLACEVNLFGFDQFNANFAKQAVWSWDSATNQPLNREDQEHCARISVNGRWSTHHCDMNLKFACKDRNTGNWIITSNRQGPWRDGSSACLLYPQSPSDIGRYQFAAPATPYENKKLQDALISSGNSQTVWINLTKKDGDNWAPDTTLEGYFSNP
;
A
#
# COMPACT_ATOMS: atom_id res chain seq x y z
N ASN A 1 -4.30 -0.79 -10.95
CA ASN A 1 -3.06 -0.02 -11.12
C ASN A 1 -2.25 0.01 -9.83
N HIS A 2 -1.26 -0.87 -9.63
CA HIS A 2 -0.49 -0.97 -8.36
C HIS A 2 0.90 -0.32 -8.40
N ARG A 3 1.16 0.56 -9.37
CA ARG A 3 2.49 1.14 -9.60
C ARG A 3 2.49 2.61 -9.19
N ILE A 4 3.50 3.04 -8.45
CA ILE A 4 3.70 4.45 -8.08
C ILE A 4 4.76 5.04 -9.00
N PHE A 5 4.42 6.14 -9.65
CA PHE A 5 5.30 6.90 -10.52
C PHE A 5 5.68 8.22 -9.85
N LEU A 6 6.97 8.49 -9.76
CA LEU A 6 7.50 9.76 -9.29
C LEU A 6 8.15 10.47 -10.47
N THR A 7 7.71 11.69 -10.75
CA THR A 7 8.22 12.49 -11.85
C THR A 7 8.45 13.92 -11.37
N SER A 8 9.47 14.58 -11.92
CA SER A 8 9.57 16.03 -11.80
C SER A 8 8.45 16.65 -12.63
N ASN A 9 7.78 17.68 -12.12
CA ASN A 9 6.83 18.40 -12.94
C ASN A 9 7.58 18.98 -14.17
N ASN A 10 7.01 18.81 -15.36
CA ASN A 10 7.72 19.09 -16.61
C ASN A 10 7.87 20.59 -16.84
N CYS A 11 9.07 21.03 -17.19
CA CYS A 11 9.26 22.37 -17.77
C CYS A 11 8.68 22.36 -19.20
N TYR A 12 7.66 23.17 -19.44
CA TYR A 12 7.08 23.34 -20.77
C TYR A 12 8.04 24.16 -21.65
N SER A 13 8.56 23.56 -22.72
CA SER A 13 9.05 24.32 -23.88
C SER A 13 8.22 23.91 -25.10
N PRO A 14 7.50 24.83 -25.76
CA PRO A 14 6.78 24.53 -27.00
C PRO A 14 7.71 24.13 -28.15
N GLU A 15 9.02 24.39 -28.03
CA GLU A 15 10.04 24.06 -29.02
C GLU A 15 10.65 22.67 -28.84
N LEU A 16 10.50 22.07 -27.65
CA LEU A 16 10.94 20.71 -27.37
C LEU A 16 9.71 19.83 -27.27
N SER A 17 9.29 19.28 -28.41
CA SER A 17 8.32 18.18 -28.45
C SER A 17 8.99 16.91 -27.91
N ASP A 18 9.38 16.91 -26.64
CA ASP A 18 9.88 15.71 -26.01
C ASP A 18 8.71 14.73 -25.93
N THR A 19 8.87 13.62 -26.64
CA THR A 19 7.93 12.50 -26.74
C THR A 19 7.35 12.09 -25.38
N TRP A 20 8.12 12.24 -24.30
CA TRP A 20 7.68 12.07 -22.91
C TRP A 20 6.54 13.00 -22.47
N GLY A 21 6.65 14.30 -22.72
CA GLY A 21 5.60 15.25 -22.41
C GLY A 21 4.34 15.03 -23.25
N TYR A 22 4.47 14.39 -24.41
CA TYR A 22 3.36 13.97 -25.25
C TYR A 22 2.65 12.72 -24.68
N TYR A 23 3.38 11.73 -24.16
CA TYR A 23 2.79 10.55 -23.51
C TYR A 23 1.94 10.91 -22.28
N PHE A 24 2.41 11.83 -21.42
CA PHE A 24 1.59 12.34 -20.30
C PHE A 24 0.45 13.27 -20.74
N ARG A 25 0.45 13.75 -21.99
CA ARG A 25 -0.65 14.58 -22.54
C ARG A 25 -1.74 13.74 -23.19
N LYS A 26 -1.48 12.48 -23.55
CA LYS A 26 -2.39 11.68 -24.38
C LYS A 26 -3.29 10.68 -23.65
N ASP A 27 -3.10 10.39 -22.35
CA ASP A 27 -3.95 9.47 -21.55
C ASP A 27 -3.56 9.50 -20.05
N PRO A 28 -4.32 8.92 -19.08
CA PRO A 28 -5.75 8.99 -18.77
C PRO A 28 -5.92 9.22 -17.25
N PHE A 29 -5.22 10.22 -16.69
CA PHE A 29 -5.17 10.45 -15.25
C PHE A 29 -6.08 11.58 -14.79
N VAL A 30 -6.73 11.38 -13.65
CA VAL A 30 -7.37 12.47 -12.92
C VAL A 30 -6.31 13.17 -12.07
N SER A 31 -6.44 14.48 -11.89
CA SER A 31 -5.44 15.27 -11.18
C SER A 31 -6.05 16.14 -10.10
N PHE A 32 -5.28 16.39 -9.05
CA PHE A 32 -5.53 17.47 -8.10
C PHE A 32 -4.20 18.06 -7.62
N GLN A 33 -4.27 19.16 -6.89
CA GLN A 33 -3.11 19.83 -6.31
C GLN A 33 -3.01 19.51 -4.81
N PRO A 34 -1.82 19.54 -4.19
CA PRO A 34 -1.66 19.33 -2.74
C PRO A 34 -2.63 20.14 -1.87
N SER A 35 -2.91 21.40 -2.23
CA SER A 35 -3.86 22.27 -1.52
C SER A 35 -5.30 21.76 -1.54
N GLY A 36 -5.68 20.96 -2.53
CA GLY A 36 -7.01 20.37 -2.66
C GLY A 36 -7.13 18.97 -2.06
N PHE A 37 -6.08 18.44 -1.42
CA PHE A 37 -6.11 17.10 -0.85
C PHE A 37 -7.07 17.02 0.34
N ARG A 38 -8.05 16.11 0.27
CA ARG A 38 -9.06 15.94 1.34
C ARG A 38 -8.59 15.08 2.50
N GLY A 39 -7.66 14.16 2.26
CA GLY A 39 -7.18 13.23 3.29
C GLY A 39 -7.94 11.90 3.31
N TYR A 40 -7.26 10.85 3.76
CA TYR A 40 -7.89 9.58 4.08
C TYR A 40 -8.76 9.74 5.36
N PRO A 41 -9.97 9.15 5.43
CA PRO A 41 -10.57 8.21 4.48
C PRO A 41 -11.36 8.85 3.33
N ASP A 42 -11.65 10.16 3.37
CA ASP A 42 -12.41 10.89 2.34
C ASP A 42 -11.53 11.32 1.15
N CYS A 43 -10.94 10.35 0.46
CA CYS A 43 -10.04 10.59 -0.67
C CYS A 43 -10.72 11.39 -1.80
N ASN A 44 -9.92 12.10 -2.60
CA ASN A 44 -10.40 13.07 -3.59
C ASN A 44 -11.29 12.50 -4.71
N PHE A 45 -11.22 11.19 -4.97
CA PHE A 45 -11.99 10.52 -6.03
C PHE A 45 -12.64 9.25 -5.52
N SER A 46 -13.61 8.74 -6.29
CA SER A 46 -14.24 7.44 -5.98
C SER A 46 -13.21 6.31 -6.07
N ARG A 47 -13.51 5.20 -5.41
CA ARG A 47 -12.65 4.01 -5.50
C ARG A 47 -12.54 3.46 -6.91
N GLU A 48 -13.60 3.55 -7.70
CA GLU A 48 -13.60 3.17 -9.11
C GLU A 48 -12.57 3.98 -9.91
N THR A 49 -12.46 5.30 -9.68
CA THR A 49 -11.44 6.13 -10.33
C THR A 49 -10.02 5.69 -9.99
N TYR A 50 -9.72 5.38 -8.72
CA TYR A 50 -8.41 4.88 -8.33
C TYR A 50 -8.07 3.50 -8.95
N HIS A 51 -9.08 2.67 -9.21
CA HIS A 51 -8.88 1.38 -9.85
C HIS A 51 -8.62 1.49 -11.37
N ASN A 52 -9.35 2.38 -12.04
CA ASN A 52 -9.39 2.47 -13.51
C ASN A 52 -8.41 3.51 -14.09
N SER A 53 -7.91 4.44 -13.28
CA SER A 53 -7.05 5.54 -13.74
C SER A 53 -5.83 5.71 -12.86
N LEU A 54 -4.81 6.38 -13.39
CA LEU A 54 -3.77 6.96 -12.55
C LEU A 54 -4.34 8.22 -11.88
N VAL A 55 -3.93 8.47 -10.64
CA VAL A 55 -4.32 9.66 -9.88
C VAL A 55 -3.08 10.49 -9.62
N ARG A 56 -3.05 11.67 -10.23
CA ARG A 56 -1.93 12.59 -10.21
C ARG A 56 -2.10 13.64 -9.12
N VAL A 57 -1.03 13.88 -8.37
CA VAL A 57 -0.86 15.09 -7.57
C VAL A 57 0.32 15.88 -8.11
N TYR A 58 0.14 17.18 -8.32
CA TYR A 58 1.19 18.05 -8.83
C TYR A 58 1.11 19.46 -8.23
N ASN A 59 2.25 20.14 -8.18
CA ASN A 59 2.34 21.56 -7.82
C ASN A 59 3.24 22.31 -8.81
N ASP A 60 3.19 23.63 -8.78
CA ASP A 60 4.05 24.51 -9.60
C ASP A 60 4.48 25.72 -8.76
N THR A 61 5.59 25.59 -8.06
CA THR A 61 6.09 26.58 -7.11
C THR A 61 6.49 27.90 -7.77
N ILE A 62 6.74 27.92 -9.08
CA ILE A 62 7.14 29.11 -9.84
C ILE A 62 5.99 29.74 -10.64
N ALA A 63 4.77 29.21 -10.52
CA ALA A 63 3.60 29.80 -11.16
C ALA A 63 3.42 31.27 -10.74
N ARG A 64 3.09 32.11 -11.74
CA ARG A 64 2.91 33.56 -11.57
C ARG A 64 1.76 33.89 -10.61
N ASN A 65 0.63 33.19 -10.73
CA ASN A 65 -0.47 33.33 -9.79
C ASN A 65 -0.28 32.38 -8.62
N ALA A 66 -0.48 32.88 -7.39
CA ALA A 66 -0.32 32.07 -6.18
C ALA A 66 -1.26 30.86 -6.13
N ASN A 67 -2.49 31.01 -6.65
CA ASN A 67 -3.48 29.92 -6.69
C ASN A 67 -3.06 28.77 -7.62
N ASP A 68 -2.34 29.09 -8.70
CA ASP A 68 -1.86 28.11 -9.67
C ASP A 68 -0.71 27.28 -9.10
N ARG A 69 -0.11 27.71 -7.99
CA ARG A 69 1.00 26.98 -7.35
C ARG A 69 0.58 25.65 -6.75
N GLY A 70 -0.68 25.50 -6.36
CA GLY A 70 -1.23 24.23 -5.90
C GLY A 70 -0.74 23.73 -4.53
N GLY A 71 -0.03 24.56 -3.76
CA GLY A 71 0.50 24.18 -2.45
C GLY A 71 1.83 23.42 -2.52
N SER A 72 2.21 22.80 -1.39
CA SER A 72 3.54 22.21 -1.21
C SER A 72 3.48 20.75 -0.82
N PHE A 73 4.43 19.97 -1.31
CA PHE A 73 4.68 18.61 -0.81
C PHE A 73 5.49 18.64 0.49
N THR A 74 5.15 17.75 1.41
CA THR A 74 5.86 17.51 2.66
C THR A 74 5.98 16.00 2.86
N ASN A 75 6.90 15.54 3.69
CA ASN A 75 7.03 14.11 3.96
C ASN A 75 5.71 13.51 4.50
N SER A 76 5.01 14.25 5.36
CA SER A 76 3.75 13.81 5.97
C SER A 76 2.61 13.72 4.94
N ASN A 77 2.41 14.76 4.12
CA ASN A 77 1.28 14.75 3.18
C ASN A 77 1.46 13.74 2.04
N ILE A 78 2.71 13.42 1.64
CA ILE A 78 2.96 12.35 0.66
C ILE A 78 2.48 11.01 1.22
N GLN A 79 2.80 10.69 2.48
CA GLN A 79 2.29 9.47 3.13
C GLN A 79 0.76 9.46 3.21
N SER A 80 0.14 10.60 3.53
CA SER A 80 -1.33 10.71 3.53
C SER A 80 -1.93 10.53 2.13
N MET A 81 -1.28 11.04 1.08
CA MET A 81 -1.70 10.87 -0.31
C MET A 81 -1.57 9.41 -0.78
N LEU A 82 -0.48 8.72 -0.39
CA LEU A 82 -0.31 7.29 -0.63
C LEU A 82 -1.38 6.46 0.08
N ALA A 83 -1.78 6.86 1.29
CA ALA A 83 -2.89 6.26 2.01
C ALA A 83 -4.24 6.41 1.27
N CYS A 84 -4.34 7.29 0.26
CA CYS A 84 -5.45 7.39 -0.68
C CYS A 84 -5.17 6.75 -2.05
N GLU A 85 -4.05 6.05 -2.22
CA GLU A 85 -3.61 5.44 -3.49
C GLU A 85 -3.27 6.42 -4.60
N VAL A 86 -2.82 7.64 -4.25
CA VAL A 86 -2.14 8.49 -5.23
C VAL A 86 -0.94 7.74 -5.79
N ASN A 87 -0.88 7.63 -7.11
CA ASN A 87 0.05 6.76 -7.81
C ASN A 87 0.87 7.50 -8.88
N LEU A 88 0.67 8.81 -9.04
CA LEU A 88 1.51 9.68 -9.87
C LEU A 88 1.82 11.00 -9.13
N PHE A 89 3.07 11.18 -8.72
CA PHE A 89 3.52 12.42 -8.07
C PHE A 89 4.34 13.25 -9.04
N GLY A 90 3.84 14.45 -9.38
CA GLY A 90 4.53 15.47 -10.15
C GLY A 90 5.12 16.54 -9.24
N PHE A 91 6.26 16.24 -8.62
CA PHE A 91 6.94 17.18 -7.73
C PHE A 91 7.57 18.31 -8.53
N ASP A 92 7.16 19.54 -8.30
CA ASP A 92 7.99 20.68 -8.68
C ASP A 92 9.13 20.83 -7.67
N GLN A 93 10.35 21.05 -8.18
CA GLN A 93 11.60 20.98 -7.43
C GLN A 93 11.78 19.66 -6.65
N PHE A 94 11.98 18.58 -7.40
CA PHE A 94 12.14 17.22 -6.85
C PHE A 94 13.17 17.15 -5.71
N ASN A 95 12.79 16.48 -4.61
CA ASN A 95 13.63 16.24 -3.44
C ASN A 95 13.73 14.72 -3.19
N ALA A 96 14.94 14.19 -3.02
CA ALA A 96 15.16 12.77 -2.75
C ALA A 96 14.45 12.27 -1.48
N ASN A 97 14.22 13.14 -0.49
CA ASN A 97 13.45 12.78 0.71
C ASN A 97 11.97 12.53 0.43
N PHE A 98 11.40 13.14 -0.61
CA PHE A 98 10.04 12.85 -1.07
C PHE A 98 9.96 11.47 -1.70
N ALA A 99 10.96 11.07 -2.48
CA ALA A 99 11.01 9.73 -3.08
C ALA A 99 11.06 8.62 -2.02
N LYS A 100 11.77 8.84 -0.90
CA LYS A 100 11.78 7.91 0.24
C LYS A 100 10.38 7.68 0.81
N GLN A 101 9.46 8.65 0.70
CA GLN A 101 8.10 8.48 1.20
C GLN A 101 7.27 7.52 0.36
N ALA A 102 7.58 7.34 -0.93
CA ALA A 102 6.88 6.38 -1.78
C ALA A 102 7.03 4.93 -1.32
N VAL A 103 8.06 4.63 -0.50
CA VAL A 103 8.19 3.36 0.19
C VAL A 103 7.19 3.33 1.35
N TRP A 104 6.08 2.61 1.16
CA TRP A 104 4.98 2.51 2.13
C TRP A 104 4.99 1.21 2.95
N SER A 105 5.64 0.15 2.46
CA SER A 105 5.60 -1.20 3.03
C SER A 105 6.68 -1.44 4.09
N TRP A 106 7.90 -1.82 3.67
CA TRP A 106 8.98 -2.22 4.56
C TRP A 106 9.46 -1.08 5.48
N ASP A 107 9.75 -1.43 6.73
CA ASP A 107 10.22 -0.48 7.72
C ASP A 107 11.65 0.00 7.45
N SER A 108 11.75 1.16 6.83
CA SER A 108 13.01 1.86 6.59
C SER A 108 13.74 2.29 7.87
N ALA A 109 13.05 2.47 9.01
CA ALA A 109 13.71 2.89 10.26
C ALA A 109 14.59 1.77 10.84
N THR A 110 14.27 0.51 10.50
CA THR A 110 15.01 -0.68 10.94
C THR A 110 15.69 -1.41 9.78
N ASN A 111 15.76 -0.79 8.60
CA ASN A 111 16.35 -1.34 7.38
C ASN A 111 15.75 -2.69 6.95
N GLN A 112 14.43 -2.81 7.02
CA GLN A 112 13.71 -4.01 6.58
C GLN A 112 13.61 -4.09 5.04
N PRO A 113 13.51 -5.31 4.47
CA PRO A 113 13.56 -6.61 5.14
C PRO A 113 14.96 -6.96 5.65
N LEU A 114 15.06 -7.46 6.89
CA LEU A 114 16.31 -7.99 7.42
C LEU A 114 16.49 -9.45 6.97
N ASN A 115 17.68 -9.77 6.46
CA ASN A 115 18.09 -11.11 6.07
C ASN A 115 19.09 -11.70 7.08
N ARG A 116 18.78 -11.61 8.38
CA ARG A 116 19.68 -12.14 9.41
C ARG A 116 19.59 -13.66 9.45
N GLU A 117 20.71 -14.31 9.10
CA GLU A 117 21.03 -15.71 9.44
C GLU A 117 19.93 -16.74 9.13
N ASP A 118 19.26 -16.64 7.98
CA ASP A 118 18.30 -17.64 7.46
C ASP A 118 17.11 -17.99 8.36
N GLN A 119 16.73 -17.08 9.26
CA GLN A 119 15.64 -17.35 10.20
C GLN A 119 14.46 -16.39 10.10
N GLU A 120 14.60 -15.24 9.41
CA GLU A 120 13.53 -14.25 9.27
C GLU A 120 12.89 -14.26 7.86
N HIS A 121 12.06 -15.26 7.57
CA HIS A 121 11.48 -15.49 6.23
C HIS A 121 9.99 -15.18 6.10
N CYS A 122 9.36 -14.64 7.14
CA CYS A 122 7.94 -14.31 7.15
C CYS A 122 7.73 -12.85 7.51
N ALA A 123 6.87 -12.17 6.75
CA ALA A 123 6.59 -10.77 6.98
C ALA A 123 5.42 -10.58 7.96
N ARG A 124 5.56 -9.58 8.81
CA ARG A 124 4.52 -9.10 9.72
C ARG A 124 4.36 -7.59 9.58
N ILE A 125 3.16 -7.10 9.85
CA ILE A 125 2.86 -5.66 9.93
C ILE A 125 2.69 -5.24 11.39
N SER A 126 3.11 -4.02 11.71
CA SER A 126 2.89 -3.40 13.02
C SER A 126 1.91 -2.23 12.93
N VAL A 127 1.50 -1.68 14.08
CA VAL A 127 0.55 -0.57 14.16
C VAL A 127 1.03 0.72 13.49
N ASN A 128 2.33 0.88 13.22
CA ASN A 128 2.84 1.99 12.43
C ASN A 128 2.63 1.81 10.91
N GLY A 129 2.03 0.68 10.49
CA GLY A 129 1.76 0.35 9.09
C GLY A 129 2.98 -0.19 8.33
N ARG A 130 4.13 -0.35 8.99
CA ARG A 130 5.37 -0.83 8.38
C ARG A 130 5.53 -2.34 8.53
N TRP A 131 6.18 -2.93 7.55
CA TRP A 131 6.47 -4.36 7.51
C TRP A 131 7.85 -4.66 8.06
N SER A 132 7.97 -5.78 8.75
CA SER A 132 9.24 -6.32 9.21
C SER A 132 9.26 -7.82 8.97
N THR A 133 10.46 -8.37 8.84
CA THR A 133 10.68 -9.82 8.80
C THR A 133 10.73 -10.38 10.22
N HIS A 134 10.40 -11.66 10.35
CA HIS A 134 10.54 -12.41 11.59
C HIS A 134 10.55 -13.92 11.34
N HIS A 135 10.99 -14.68 12.33
CA HIS A 135 10.86 -16.14 12.41
C HIS A 135 9.42 -16.61 12.20
N CYS A 136 9.22 -17.43 11.18
CA CYS A 136 7.90 -17.95 10.77
C CYS A 136 7.19 -18.75 11.85
N ASP A 137 7.92 -19.32 12.82
CA ASP A 137 7.33 -20.11 13.91
C ASP A 137 6.81 -19.27 15.09
N MET A 138 6.94 -17.94 15.05
CA MET A 138 6.35 -17.10 16.10
C MET A 138 4.84 -17.21 16.13
N ASN A 139 4.32 -17.23 17.35
CA ASN A 139 2.88 -17.28 17.60
C ASN A 139 2.27 -15.87 17.52
N LEU A 140 1.87 -15.44 16.32
CA LEU A 140 1.18 -14.17 16.07
C LEU A 140 -0.21 -14.41 15.51
N LYS A 141 -1.08 -13.40 15.64
CA LYS A 141 -2.36 -13.36 14.94
C LYS A 141 -2.17 -13.15 13.44
N PHE A 142 -3.24 -13.35 12.68
CA PHE A 142 -3.21 -13.29 11.22
C PHE A 142 -4.06 -12.12 10.71
N ALA A 143 -3.56 -11.42 9.70
CA ALA A 143 -4.32 -10.47 8.92
C ALA A 143 -5.10 -11.20 7.83
N CYS A 144 -6.42 -11.15 7.90
CA CYS A 144 -7.30 -11.76 6.92
C CYS A 144 -8.04 -10.69 6.11
N LYS A 145 -8.20 -10.92 4.82
CA LYS A 145 -8.93 -10.04 3.90
C LYS A 145 -10.24 -10.71 3.52
N ASP A 146 -11.35 -10.02 3.70
CA ASP A 146 -12.66 -10.46 3.22
C ASP A 146 -12.66 -10.47 1.69
N ARG A 147 -13.01 -11.60 1.07
CA ARG A 147 -12.93 -11.76 -0.39
C ARG A 147 -13.94 -10.90 -1.15
N ASN A 148 -15.09 -10.61 -0.54
CA ASN A 148 -16.18 -9.89 -1.20
C ASN A 148 -16.03 -8.38 -1.06
N THR A 149 -15.61 -7.92 0.11
CA THR A 149 -15.53 -6.48 0.43
C THR A 149 -14.11 -5.93 0.37
N GLY A 150 -13.09 -6.79 0.42
CA GLY A 150 -11.69 -6.39 0.55
C GLY A 150 -11.34 -5.77 1.90
N ASN A 151 -12.24 -5.85 2.90
CA ASN A 151 -12.00 -5.35 4.24
C ASN A 151 -11.04 -6.24 5.00
N TRP A 152 -10.23 -5.64 5.87
CA TRP A 152 -9.27 -6.34 6.69
C TRP A 152 -9.83 -6.62 8.08
N ILE A 153 -9.49 -7.78 8.62
CA ILE A 153 -9.75 -8.17 9.99
C ILE A 153 -8.53 -8.86 10.58
N ILE A 154 -8.38 -8.73 11.90
CA ILE A 154 -7.37 -9.46 12.65
C ILE A 154 -8.06 -10.59 13.40
N THR A 155 -7.49 -11.80 13.33
CA THR A 155 -8.04 -12.94 14.05
C THR A 155 -8.12 -12.67 15.55
N SER A 156 -9.32 -12.71 16.12
CA SER A 156 -9.55 -12.44 17.55
C SER A 156 -9.05 -13.57 18.44
N ASN A 157 -9.38 -14.82 18.09
CA ASN A 157 -9.17 -16.02 18.91
C ASN A 157 -8.23 -17.06 18.26
N ARG A 158 -7.45 -16.65 17.26
CA ARG A 158 -6.52 -17.55 16.56
C ARG A 158 -5.18 -16.87 16.34
N GLN A 159 -4.12 -17.54 16.74
CA GLN A 159 -2.73 -17.15 16.55
C GLN A 159 -1.90 -18.41 16.36
N GLY A 160 -0.77 -18.28 15.69
CA GLY A 160 0.12 -19.41 15.42
C GLY A 160 1.31 -19.03 14.56
N PRO A 161 2.10 -20.03 14.13
CA PRO A 161 3.13 -19.83 13.13
C PRO A 161 2.52 -19.33 11.81
N TRP A 162 3.31 -18.63 11.01
CA TRP A 162 2.89 -18.03 9.74
C TRP A 162 2.18 -19.01 8.80
N ARG A 163 2.68 -20.26 8.73
CA ARG A 163 2.11 -21.34 7.89
C ARG A 163 0.64 -21.65 8.18
N ASP A 164 0.16 -21.35 9.38
CA ASP A 164 -1.22 -21.61 9.77
C ASP A 164 -2.18 -20.52 9.26
N GLY A 165 -1.67 -19.37 8.81
CA GLY A 165 -2.46 -18.19 8.46
C GLY A 165 -3.51 -18.46 7.40
N SER A 166 -3.14 -19.21 6.36
CA SER A 166 -4.04 -19.68 5.30
C SER A 166 -5.27 -20.41 5.86
N SER A 167 -5.05 -21.40 6.72
CA SER A 167 -6.14 -22.13 7.39
C SER A 167 -6.87 -21.29 8.45
N ALA A 168 -6.18 -20.34 9.07
CA ALA A 168 -6.72 -19.44 10.07
C ALA A 168 -7.77 -18.50 9.49
N CYS A 169 -7.46 -17.89 8.35
CA CYS A 169 -8.37 -17.02 7.64
C CYS A 169 -9.49 -17.80 6.95
N LEU A 170 -9.19 -18.94 6.32
CA LEU A 170 -10.18 -19.79 5.66
C LEU A 170 -11.34 -20.18 6.59
N LEU A 171 -11.02 -20.47 7.86
CA LEU A 171 -11.97 -20.94 8.87
C LEU A 171 -12.47 -19.81 9.77
N TYR A 172 -12.20 -18.53 9.50
CA TYR A 172 -12.63 -17.41 10.37
C TYR A 172 -14.05 -16.94 10.03
N PRO A 173 -14.94 -16.61 11.00
CA PRO A 173 -14.79 -16.59 12.46
C PRO A 173 -15.11 -17.92 13.17
N GLN A 174 -14.90 -19.06 12.51
CA GLN A 174 -15.28 -20.41 12.96
C GLN A 174 -16.80 -20.68 12.88
N SER A 175 -17.51 -19.94 12.01
CA SER A 175 -18.88 -20.27 11.62
C SER A 175 -18.87 -21.12 10.35
N PRO A 176 -19.57 -22.26 10.30
CA PRO A 176 -19.68 -23.08 9.08
C PRO A 176 -20.22 -22.30 7.87
N SER A 177 -21.05 -21.28 8.10
CA SER A 177 -21.62 -20.42 7.04
C SER A 177 -20.63 -19.44 6.43
N ASP A 178 -19.48 -19.19 7.08
CA ASP A 178 -18.50 -18.18 6.67
C ASP A 178 -17.18 -18.82 6.20
N ILE A 179 -17.09 -20.15 6.09
CA ILE A 179 -15.90 -20.82 5.56
C ILE A 179 -15.61 -20.29 4.15
N GLY A 180 -14.37 -19.88 3.90
CA GLY A 180 -13.95 -19.33 2.62
C GLY A 180 -14.14 -17.82 2.47
N ARG A 181 -14.88 -17.17 3.37
CA ARG A 181 -15.14 -15.72 3.31
C ARG A 181 -13.87 -14.87 3.38
N TYR A 182 -12.92 -15.28 4.22
CA TYR A 182 -11.67 -14.56 4.41
C TYR A 182 -10.49 -15.33 3.83
N GLN A 183 -9.49 -14.60 3.35
CA GLN A 183 -8.24 -15.14 2.85
C GLN A 183 -7.05 -14.55 3.60
N PHE A 184 -6.01 -15.35 3.77
CA PHE A 184 -4.74 -14.84 4.28
C PHE A 184 -4.04 -14.06 3.17
N ALA A 185 -3.79 -12.78 3.40
CA ALA A 185 -3.32 -11.86 2.35
C ALA A 185 -2.25 -10.90 2.87
N ALA A 186 -1.48 -10.32 1.95
CA ALA A 186 -0.67 -9.14 2.18
C ALA A 186 -1.27 -7.95 1.41
N PRO A 187 -1.17 -6.71 1.94
CA PRO A 187 -1.61 -5.53 1.21
C PRO A 187 -0.83 -5.35 -0.09
N ALA A 188 -1.53 -5.17 -1.21
CA ALA A 188 -0.90 -4.97 -2.52
C ALA A 188 -0.62 -3.48 -2.83
N THR A 189 -1.29 -2.56 -2.12
CA THR A 189 -1.23 -1.12 -2.36
C THR A 189 -1.13 -0.36 -1.02
N PRO A 190 -0.63 0.88 -1.00
CA PRO A 190 -0.58 1.66 0.23
C PRO A 190 -1.97 1.95 0.83
N TYR A 191 -3.02 2.02 0.02
CA TYR A 191 -4.40 2.13 0.51
C TYR A 191 -4.85 0.85 1.23
N GLU A 192 -4.57 -0.33 0.68
CA GLU A 192 -4.83 -1.59 1.40
C GLU A 192 -4.02 -1.68 2.69
N ASN A 193 -2.77 -1.22 2.67
CA ASN A 193 -1.90 -1.21 3.83
C ASN A 193 -2.45 -0.30 4.92
N LYS A 194 -2.99 0.86 4.54
CA LYS A 194 -3.65 1.78 5.47
C LYS A 194 -4.90 1.15 6.09
N LYS A 195 -5.76 0.51 5.30
CA LYS A 195 -6.93 -0.20 5.84
C LYS A 195 -6.54 -1.30 6.81
N LEU A 196 -5.50 -2.08 6.49
CA LEU A 196 -4.99 -3.10 7.39
C LEU A 196 -4.47 -2.46 8.68
N GLN A 197 -3.69 -1.38 8.58
CA GLN A 197 -3.23 -0.63 9.74
C GLN A 197 -4.40 -0.17 10.64
N ASP A 198 -5.48 0.35 10.05
CA ASP A 198 -6.66 0.76 10.81
C ASP A 198 -7.34 -0.43 11.50
N ALA A 199 -7.45 -1.58 10.82
CA ALA A 199 -7.96 -2.82 11.41
C ALA A 199 -7.07 -3.32 12.57
N LEU A 200 -5.73 -3.20 12.46
CA LEU A 200 -4.81 -3.48 13.57
C LEU A 200 -5.09 -2.58 14.76
N ILE A 201 -5.15 -1.26 14.54
CA ILE A 201 -5.41 -0.26 15.58
C ILE A 201 -6.75 -0.54 16.28
N SER A 202 -7.81 -0.81 15.51
CA SER A 202 -9.12 -1.17 16.06
C SER A 202 -9.12 -2.50 16.82
N SER A 203 -8.23 -3.44 16.49
CA SER A 203 -8.10 -4.73 17.19
C SER A 203 -7.23 -4.66 18.46
N GLY A 204 -6.44 -3.59 18.63
CA GLY A 204 -5.58 -3.34 19.78
C GLY A 204 -4.17 -2.84 19.41
N ASN A 205 -3.75 -1.72 20.00
CA ASN A 205 -2.57 -0.91 19.61
C ASN A 205 -1.18 -1.56 19.80
N SER A 206 -1.07 -2.81 20.25
CA SER A 206 0.24 -3.44 20.57
C SER A 206 0.54 -4.70 19.77
N GLN A 207 -0.27 -5.04 18.76
CA GLN A 207 -0.14 -6.32 18.05
C GLN A 207 0.67 -6.15 16.76
N THR A 208 1.64 -7.04 16.57
CA THR A 208 2.17 -7.36 15.24
C THR A 208 1.46 -8.60 14.74
N VAL A 209 1.09 -8.61 13.47
CA VAL A 209 0.31 -9.71 12.88
C VAL A 209 0.98 -10.19 11.61
N TRP A 210 0.83 -11.49 11.35
CA TRP A 210 1.27 -12.08 10.11
C TRP A 210 0.47 -11.52 8.93
N ILE A 211 1.18 -11.25 7.84
CA ILE A 211 0.60 -11.00 6.50
C ILE A 211 1.08 -12.11 5.57
N ASN A 212 0.31 -12.44 4.54
CA ASN A 212 0.68 -13.50 3.59
C ASN A 212 1.81 -13.01 2.65
N LEU A 213 3.03 -12.96 3.17
CA LEU A 213 4.23 -12.63 2.42
C LEU A 213 5.41 -13.36 3.06
N THR A 214 6.10 -14.16 2.26
CA THR A 214 7.25 -14.96 2.67
C THR A 214 8.38 -14.83 1.67
N LYS A 215 9.62 -15.03 2.13
CA LYS A 215 10.81 -15.08 1.29
C LYS A 215 10.79 -16.39 0.50
N LYS A 216 10.93 -16.33 -0.82
CA LYS A 216 10.96 -17.51 -1.70
C LYS A 216 12.40 -17.96 -1.91
N ASP A 217 13.14 -17.23 -2.75
CA ASP A 217 14.55 -17.46 -3.06
C ASP A 217 15.28 -16.12 -3.17
N GLY A 218 16.53 -16.03 -2.70
CA GLY A 218 17.27 -14.76 -2.69
C GLY A 218 16.47 -13.66 -1.99
N ASP A 219 16.42 -12.43 -2.52
CA ASP A 219 15.64 -11.33 -1.94
C ASP A 219 14.20 -11.23 -2.45
N ASN A 220 13.65 -12.31 -3.04
CA ASN A 220 12.30 -12.30 -3.57
C ASN A 220 11.26 -12.60 -2.48
N TRP A 221 10.32 -11.68 -2.30
CA TRP A 221 9.19 -11.81 -1.40
C TRP A 221 7.90 -11.95 -2.17
N ALA A 222 7.11 -12.97 -1.86
CA ALA A 222 5.83 -13.22 -2.52
C ALA A 222 4.81 -13.85 -1.56
N PRO A 223 3.51 -13.64 -1.79
CA PRO A 223 2.47 -14.36 -1.08
C PRO A 223 2.58 -15.87 -1.35
N ASP A 224 2.09 -16.66 -0.40
CA ASP A 224 1.74 -18.05 -0.66
C ASP A 224 0.34 -18.13 -1.27
N THR A 225 0.29 -18.59 -2.52
CA THR A 225 -0.92 -18.69 -3.33
C THR A 225 -1.45 -20.13 -3.42
N THR A 226 -0.88 -21.07 -2.65
CA THR A 226 -1.26 -22.51 -2.69
C THR A 226 -2.76 -22.75 -2.48
N LEU A 227 -3.43 -21.95 -1.64
CA LEU A 227 -4.87 -22.05 -1.43
C LEU A 227 -5.71 -21.26 -2.44
N GLU A 228 -5.17 -20.29 -3.17
CA GLU A 228 -5.96 -19.48 -4.11
C GLU A 228 -6.51 -20.34 -5.24
N GLY A 229 -5.74 -21.32 -5.71
CA GLY A 229 -6.13 -22.27 -6.76
C GLY A 229 -7.38 -23.11 -6.44
N TYR A 230 -7.73 -23.28 -5.16
CA TYR A 230 -8.91 -24.05 -4.73
C TYR A 230 -10.19 -23.22 -4.68
N PHE A 231 -10.08 -21.89 -4.65
CA PHE A 231 -11.23 -20.97 -4.61
C PHE A 231 -11.41 -20.19 -5.92
N SER A 232 -10.46 -20.30 -6.85
CA SER A 232 -10.59 -19.79 -8.21
C SER A 232 -11.26 -20.83 -9.13
N ASN A 233 -12.59 -20.98 -9.00
CA ASN A 233 -13.56 -20.95 -10.12
C ASN A 233 -14.94 -21.53 -9.75
N PRO A 234 -16.01 -21.11 -10.47
CA PRO A 234 -16.01 -20.22 -11.64
C PRO A 234 -16.34 -18.76 -11.32
#